data_AF-A0A6G3MLK3-F1
#
_entry.id   AF-A0A6G3MLK3-F1
#
_cell.length_a   1.000
_cell.length_b   1.000
_cell.length_c   1.000
_cell.angle_alpha   90.00
_cell.angle_beta   90.00
_cell.angle_gamma   90.00
#
_symmetry.space_group_name_H-M   'P 1'
#
loop_
_entity.id
_entity.type
_entity.pdbx_description
1 polymer ?
#
loop_
_entity_poly.entity_id
_entity_poly.type
_entity_poly.pdbx_seq_one_letter_code
_entity_poly.pdbx_strand_id
1 'polypeptide(L)'
;MFEKIGEAAKYASIEHKDGEEYDENVVDIKAKMYIFESKNWQPVGLVSVRLNDSLTEADPYSRLIIRLNETHRLMVNSRISSNTACDKMQEDQIKLTIIDHETSKPKIICIKTKKADIFFKELISRIEARKIT
;
A
#
# COMPACT_ATOMS: atom_id res chain seq x y z
N MET A 1 30.94 -24.14 36.22
CA MET A 1 30.64 -22.71 36.52
C MET A 1 29.89 -22.13 35.31
N PHE A 2 28.64 -22.58 35.10
CA PHE A 2 27.75 -22.10 34.04
C PHE A 2 26.48 -21.54 34.67
N GLU A 3 26.63 -20.75 35.73
CA GLU A 3 25.53 -20.00 36.32
C GLU A 3 25.82 -18.51 36.16
N LYS A 4 24.79 -17.78 35.72
CA LYS A 4 24.76 -16.34 35.43
C LYS A 4 25.19 -15.92 34.03
N ILE A 5 24.50 -16.43 33.01
CA ILE A 5 24.07 -15.52 31.94
C ILE A 5 22.88 -14.79 32.54
N GLY A 6 23.13 -13.58 33.04
CA GLY A 6 22.15 -12.77 33.76
C GLY A 6 20.87 -12.59 32.97
N GLU A 7 19.77 -12.34 33.70
CA GLU A 7 18.46 -11.95 33.19
C GLU A 7 18.60 -11.07 31.94
N ALA A 8 18.61 -11.73 30.77
CA ALA A 8 18.68 -11.04 29.49
C ALA A 8 17.39 -10.23 29.41
N ALA A 9 17.53 -8.91 29.30
CA ALA A 9 16.45 -7.93 29.31
C ALA A 9 15.19 -8.50 28.64
N LYS A 10 14.21 -8.87 29.46
CA LYS A 10 12.94 -9.41 28.97
C LYS A 10 12.24 -8.24 28.30
N TYR A 11 12.15 -8.26 26.97
CA TYR A 11 11.41 -7.23 26.25
C TYR A 11 9.98 -7.15 26.80
N ALA A 12 9.52 -5.94 27.12
CA ALA A 12 8.15 -5.74 27.52
C ALA A 12 7.24 -6.06 26.33
N SER A 13 6.18 -6.83 26.57
CA SER A 13 5.10 -6.95 25.59
C SER A 13 4.40 -5.60 25.48
N ILE A 14 4.50 -4.97 24.32
CA ILE A 14 3.78 -3.74 24.01
C ILE A 14 2.62 -4.07 23.08
N GLU A 15 1.47 -3.44 23.31
CA GLU A 15 0.37 -3.48 22.35
C GLU A 15 0.81 -2.71 21.10
N HIS A 16 0.79 -3.39 19.95
CA HIS A 16 1.16 -2.79 18.68
C HIS A 16 -0.08 -2.27 17.97
N LYS A 17 -0.07 -0.98 17.63
CA LYS A 17 -1.07 -0.32 16.80
C LYS A 17 -0.49 -0.10 15.41
N ASP A 18 -1.23 -0.48 14.38
CA ASP A 18 -0.78 -0.38 12.99
C ASP A 18 -1.14 0.97 12.35
N GLY A 19 -2.00 1.76 13.00
CA GLY A 19 -2.47 3.05 12.49
C GLY A 19 -3.50 2.90 11.37
N GLU A 20 -4.11 1.72 11.25
CA GLU A 20 -5.13 1.36 10.27
C GLU A 20 -6.45 0.95 10.96
N GLU A 21 -6.59 1.18 12.28
CA GLU A 21 -7.73 0.70 13.08
C GLU A 21 -9.08 1.36 12.75
N TYR A 22 -9.05 2.50 12.05
CA TYR A 22 -10.23 3.24 11.61
C TYR A 22 -10.44 3.15 10.09
N ASP A 23 -9.83 2.16 9.46
CA ASP A 23 -10.02 1.86 8.05
C ASP A 23 -10.87 0.59 7.85
N GLU A 24 -11.65 0.58 6.79
CA GLU A 24 -12.26 -0.63 6.23
C GLU A 24 -11.46 -1.08 5.00
N ASN A 25 -11.13 -2.37 4.95
CA ASN A 25 -10.47 -2.93 3.77
C ASN A 25 -11.49 -3.24 2.67
N VAL A 26 -11.29 -2.62 1.52
CA VAL A 26 -12.12 -2.79 0.31
C VAL A 26 -11.55 -3.89 -0.56
N VAL A 27 -10.23 -3.86 -0.75
CA VAL A 27 -9.49 -4.82 -1.57
C VAL A 27 -8.26 -5.25 -0.80
N ASP A 28 -8.04 -6.57 -0.71
CA ASP A 28 -6.78 -7.17 -0.27
C ASP A 28 -6.35 -8.22 -1.28
N ILE A 29 -5.23 -7.95 -1.95
CA ILE A 29 -4.67 -8.85 -2.97
C ILE A 29 -3.17 -9.02 -2.79
N LYS A 30 -2.69 -10.20 -3.20
CA LYS A 30 -1.26 -10.46 -3.40
C LYS A 30 -0.86 -10.05 -4.82
N ALA A 31 0.30 -9.42 -4.95
CA ALA A 31 0.83 -8.97 -6.22
C ALA A 31 2.36 -9.04 -6.27
N LYS A 32 2.92 -8.91 -7.48
CA LYS A 32 4.33 -8.56 -7.67
C LYS A 32 4.40 -7.07 -8.01
N MET A 33 5.27 -6.34 -7.30
CA MET A 33 5.43 -4.89 -7.50
C MET A 33 6.73 -4.56 -8.22
N TYR A 34 6.67 -3.52 -9.04
CA TYR A 34 7.79 -2.86 -9.69
C TYR A 34 7.71 -1.36 -9.45
N ILE A 35 8.85 -0.69 -9.32
CA ILE A 35 8.95 0.77 -9.23
C ILE A 35 9.68 1.27 -10.47
N PHE A 36 9.21 2.38 -11.05
CA PHE A 36 9.90 3.00 -12.18
C PHE A 36 10.92 4.02 -11.68
N GLU A 37 12.20 3.71 -11.88
CA GLU A 37 13.34 4.54 -11.47
C GLU A 37 14.40 4.52 -12.55
N SER A 38 15.10 5.65 -12.75
CA SER A 38 16.19 5.75 -13.74
C SER A 38 15.78 5.28 -15.15
N LYS A 39 14.56 5.63 -15.57
CA LYS A 39 13.95 5.23 -16.85
C LYS A 39 13.78 3.72 -17.05
N ASN A 40 13.73 2.94 -15.97
CA ASN A 40 13.53 1.50 -16.05
C ASN A 40 12.64 0.96 -14.92
N TRP A 41 12.04 -0.21 -15.12
CA TRP A 41 11.27 -0.92 -14.10
C TRP A 41 12.19 -1.76 -13.21
N GLN A 42 12.23 -1.42 -11.92
CA GLN A 42 12.97 -2.16 -10.90
C GLN A 42 12.02 -3.10 -10.16
N PRO A 43 12.31 -4.43 -10.10
CA PRO A 43 11.49 -5.35 -9.35
C PRO A 43 11.67 -5.12 -7.85
N VAL A 44 10.56 -5.10 -7.11
CA VAL A 44 10.59 -4.99 -5.64
C VAL A 44 10.42 -6.36 -4.98
N GLY A 45 9.43 -7.12 -5.42
CA GLY A 45 9.11 -8.43 -4.85
C GLY A 45 7.62 -8.69 -4.75
N LEU A 46 7.27 -9.70 -3.94
CA LEU A 46 5.89 -10.03 -3.61
C LEU A 46 5.39 -9.10 -2.50
N VAL A 47 4.20 -8.55 -2.71
CA VAL A 47 3.58 -7.57 -1.82
C VAL A 47 2.12 -7.92 -1.54
N SER A 48 1.61 -7.45 -0.41
CA SER A 48 0.19 -7.28 -0.15
C SER A 48 -0.20 -5.87 -0.57
N VAL A 49 -1.31 -5.76 -1.30
CA VAL A 49 -1.86 -4.49 -1.77
C VAL A 49 -3.25 -4.37 -1.17
N ARG A 50 -3.41 -3.35 -0.33
CA ARG A 50 -4.66 -3.03 0.34
C ARG A 50 -5.17 -1.68 -0.12
N LEU A 51 -6.43 -1.64 -0.55
CA LEU A 51 -7.18 -0.41 -0.75
C LEU A 51 -8.16 -0.29 0.42
N ASN A 52 -8.00 0.78 1.19
CA ASN A 52 -8.76 1.01 2.39
C ASN A 52 -9.56 2.29 2.26
N ASP A 53 -10.75 2.32 2.86
CA ASP A 53 -11.56 3.51 3.09
C ASP A 53 -11.58 3.87 4.56
N SER A 54 -11.67 5.16 4.88
CA SER A 54 -11.87 5.63 6.24
C SER A 54 -13.27 5.28 6.73
N LEU A 55 -13.36 4.77 7.95
CA LEU A 55 -14.63 4.60 8.67
C LEU A 55 -15.16 5.92 9.24
N THR A 56 -14.34 6.99 9.25
CA THR A 56 -14.73 8.27 9.83
C THR A 56 -15.46 9.15 8.82
N GLU A 57 -16.65 9.63 9.17
CA GLU A 57 -17.41 10.56 8.31
C GLU A 57 -16.82 11.98 8.26
N ALA A 58 -15.97 12.35 9.23
CA ALA A 58 -15.42 13.72 9.35
C ALA A 58 -14.31 14.04 8.32
N ASP A 59 -13.47 13.06 7.97
CA ASP A 59 -12.45 13.17 6.91
C ASP A 59 -12.51 11.87 6.08
N PRO A 60 -13.51 11.72 5.18
CA PRO A 60 -13.59 10.54 4.35
C PRO A 60 -12.39 10.52 3.42
N TYR A 61 -11.57 9.47 3.53
CA TYR A 61 -10.44 9.21 2.65
C TYR A 61 -10.47 7.77 2.13
N SER A 62 -9.81 7.56 1.01
CA SER A 62 -9.35 6.23 0.59
C SER A 62 -7.83 6.26 0.51
N ARG A 63 -7.16 5.16 0.85
CA ARG A 63 -5.71 5.05 0.73
C ARG A 63 -5.26 3.69 0.23
N LEU A 64 -4.15 3.72 -0.49
CA LEU A 64 -3.41 2.55 -0.93
C LEU A 64 -2.30 2.25 0.07
N ILE A 65 -2.30 1.03 0.59
CA ILE A 65 -1.28 0.51 1.50
C ILE A 65 -0.64 -0.70 0.86
N ILE A 66 0.68 -0.67 0.69
CA ILE A 66 1.43 -1.79 0.13
C ILE A 66 2.55 -2.19 1.07
N ARG A 67 2.61 -3.48 1.41
CA ARG A 67 3.65 -4.04 2.27
C ARG A 67 4.37 -5.20 1.58
N LEU A 68 5.67 -5.32 1.83
CA LEU A 68 6.41 -6.53 1.46
C LEU A 68 5.88 -7.73 2.27
N ASN A 69 5.63 -8.86 1.61
CA ASN A 69 5.04 -10.03 2.28
C ASN A 69 5.94 -10.62 3.38
N GLU A 70 7.25 -10.66 3.14
CA GLU A 70 8.19 -11.34 4.04
C GLU A 70 8.57 -10.48 5.26
N THR A 71 8.68 -9.16 5.07
CA THR A 71 9.20 -8.24 6.08
C THR A 71 8.12 -7.36 6.69
N HIS A 72 6.91 -7.38 6.14
CA HIS A 72 5.80 -6.46 6.45
C HIS A 72 6.16 -4.96 6.34
N ARG A 73 7.31 -4.64 5.73
CA ARG A 73 7.78 -3.26 5.53
C ARG A 73 6.78 -2.51 4.66
N LEU A 74 6.38 -1.34 5.15
CA LEU A 74 5.52 -0.41 4.42
C LEU A 74 6.30 0.18 3.23
N MET A 75 5.79 -0.05 2.03
CA MET A 75 6.39 0.44 0.79
C MET A 75 5.60 1.61 0.19
N VAL A 76 4.27 1.59 0.39
CA VAL A 76 3.36 2.64 -0.04
C VAL A 76 2.33 2.87 1.05
N ASN A 77 2.10 4.14 1.35
CA ASN A 77 0.98 4.63 2.11
C ASN A 77 0.53 5.94 1.45
N SER A 78 -0.36 5.85 0.46
CA SER A 78 -0.76 7.01 -0.33
C SER A 78 -2.27 7.18 -0.26
N ARG A 79 -2.74 8.36 0.13
CA ARG A 79 -4.14 8.75 -0.10
C ARG A 79 -4.45 8.70 -1.60
N ILE A 80 -5.67 8.30 -1.93
CA ILE A 80 -6.21 8.38 -3.29
C ILE A 80 -6.71 9.80 -3.51
N SER A 81 -6.28 10.42 -4.60
CA SER A 81 -6.65 11.79 -4.97
C SER A 81 -7.14 11.83 -6.41
N SER A 82 -7.74 12.96 -6.82
CA SER A 82 -8.11 13.21 -8.22
C SER A 82 -6.91 13.21 -9.18
N ASN A 83 -5.70 13.46 -8.66
CA ASN A 83 -4.44 13.46 -9.41
C ASN A 83 -3.78 12.08 -9.48
N THR A 84 -4.35 11.06 -8.82
CA THR A 84 -3.83 9.70 -8.89
C THR A 84 -4.09 9.14 -10.30
N ALA A 85 -3.03 9.00 -11.10
CA ALA A 85 -3.12 8.41 -12.43
C ALA A 85 -3.05 6.88 -12.34
N CYS A 86 -3.99 6.19 -12.99
CA CYS A 86 -4.11 4.75 -12.99
C CYS A 86 -4.42 4.24 -14.40
N ASP A 87 -3.54 3.39 -14.93
CA ASP A 87 -3.70 2.80 -16.27
C ASP A 87 -3.58 1.28 -16.19
N LYS A 88 -4.47 0.56 -16.87
CA LYS A 88 -4.31 -0.87 -17.10
C LYS A 88 -3.35 -1.07 -18.29
N MET A 89 -2.13 -1.54 -18.02
CA MET A 89 -1.11 -1.76 -19.06
C MET A 89 -1.35 -3.07 -19.82
N GLN A 90 -1.76 -4.11 -19.09
CA GLN A 90 -2.09 -5.45 -19.61
C GLN A 90 -3.21 -6.03 -18.74
N GLU A 91 -3.74 -7.20 -19.12
CA GLU A 91 -4.79 -7.88 -18.36
C GLU A 91 -4.46 -8.02 -16.86
N ASP A 92 -3.20 -8.31 -16.54
CA ASP A 92 -2.73 -8.57 -15.18
C ASP A 92 -1.83 -7.46 -14.60
N GLN A 93 -1.69 -6.31 -15.28
CA GLN A 93 -0.74 -5.25 -14.90
C GLN A 93 -1.39 -3.87 -14.88
N ILE A 94 -1.26 -3.21 -13.73
CA ILE A 94 -1.79 -1.87 -13.48
C ILE A 94 -0.63 -0.95 -13.12
N LYS A 95 -0.52 0.18 -13.82
CA LYS A 95 0.43 1.25 -13.55
C LYS A 95 -0.25 2.34 -12.75
N LEU A 96 0.42 2.81 -11.72
CA LEU A 96 -0.08 3.84 -10.81
C LEU A 96 0.95 4.94 -10.65
N THR A 97 0.48 6.18 -10.60
CA THR A 97 1.25 7.31 -10.08
C THR A 97 0.67 7.70 -8.72
N ILE A 98 1.49 7.57 -7.68
CA ILE A 98 1.12 7.84 -6.29
C ILE A 98 2.02 8.93 -5.71
N ILE A 99 1.61 9.53 -4.59
CA ILE A 99 2.47 10.40 -3.81
C ILE A 99 3.13 9.55 -2.72
N ASP A 100 4.46 9.53 -2.72
CA ASP A 100 5.23 8.85 -1.70
C ASP A 100 5.14 9.62 -0.38
N HIS A 101 4.72 8.95 0.70
CA HIS A 101 4.50 9.59 2.00
C HIS A 101 5.80 10.06 2.68
N GLU A 102 6.93 9.41 2.40
CA GLU A 102 8.21 9.79 3.02
C GLU A 102 8.79 11.03 2.35
N THR A 103 8.64 11.14 1.02
CA THR A 103 9.29 12.17 0.22
C THR A 103 8.36 13.27 -0.30
N SER A 104 7.04 13.07 -0.20
CA SER A 104 6.00 13.91 -0.80
C SER A 104 6.16 14.11 -2.32
N LYS A 105 6.87 13.19 -2.99
CA LYS A 105 7.13 13.24 -4.43
C LYS A 105 6.30 12.19 -5.18
N PRO A 106 5.97 12.42 -6.46
CA PRO A 106 5.35 11.40 -7.29
C PRO A 106 6.26 10.18 -7.45
N LYS A 107 5.67 9.00 -7.35
CA LYS A 107 6.31 7.71 -7.57
C LYS A 107 5.44 6.89 -8.51
N ILE A 108 6.06 6.31 -9.52
CA ILE A 108 5.38 5.47 -10.50
C ILE A 108 5.65 4.02 -10.15
N ILE A 109 4.58 3.25 -9.97
CA ILE A 109 4.64 1.83 -9.64
C ILE A 109 3.82 1.01 -10.63
N CYS A 110 4.16 -0.27 -10.75
CA CYS A 110 3.37 -1.26 -11.48
C CYS A 110 3.05 -2.44 -10.57
N ILE A 111 1.77 -2.80 -10.53
CA ILE A 111 1.21 -3.91 -9.77
C ILE A 111 0.80 -4.99 -10.75
N LYS A 112 1.45 -6.15 -10.63
CA LYS A 112 1.15 -7.35 -11.41
C LYS A 112 0.38 -8.37 -10.57
N THR A 113 -0.85 -8.70 -10.95
CA THR A 113 -1.73 -9.61 -10.22
C THR A 113 -2.83 -10.19 -11.10
N LYS A 114 -3.24 -11.43 -10.83
CA LYS A 114 -4.40 -12.06 -11.48
C LYS A 114 -5.74 -11.40 -11.13
N LYS A 115 -5.77 -10.61 -10.05
CA LYS A 115 -6.97 -9.88 -9.59
C LYS A 115 -6.97 -8.41 -10.05
N ALA A 116 -6.27 -8.10 -11.13
CA ALA A 116 -6.11 -6.73 -11.62
C ALA A 116 -7.46 -6.07 -11.88
N ASP A 117 -8.43 -6.76 -12.49
CA ASP A 117 -9.74 -6.17 -12.79
C ASP A 117 -10.49 -5.64 -11.56
N ILE A 118 -10.54 -6.43 -10.49
CA ILE A 118 -11.22 -6.04 -9.25
C ILE A 118 -10.52 -4.82 -8.64
N PHE A 119 -9.20 -4.88 -8.52
CA PHE A 119 -8.43 -3.78 -7.95
C PHE A 119 -8.53 -2.50 -8.78
N PHE A 120 -8.42 -2.60 -10.10
CA PHE A 120 -8.55 -1.47 -11.02
C PHE A 120 -9.93 -0.83 -10.91
N LYS A 121 -11.01 -1.64 -10.94
CA LYS A 121 -12.39 -1.16 -10.82
C LYS A 121 -12.59 -0.36 -9.53
N GLU A 122 -12.23 -0.93 -8.39
CA GLU A 122 -12.44 -0.29 -7.08
C GLU A 122 -11.60 0.98 -6.91
N LEU A 123 -10.38 0.98 -7.47
CA LEU A 123 -9.50 2.13 -7.42
C LEU A 123 -10.01 3.28 -8.30
N ILE A 124 -10.41 2.99 -9.54
CA ILE A 124 -10.96 4.01 -10.46
C ILE A 124 -12.22 4.64 -9.88
N SER A 125 -13.13 3.86 -9.29
CA SER A 125 -14.33 4.39 -8.65
C SER A 125 -14.02 5.47 -7.61
N ARG A 126 -12.94 5.29 -6.83
CA ARG A 126 -12.51 6.25 -5.81
C ARG A 126 -11.78 7.45 -6.40
N ILE A 127 -11.00 7.26 -7.46
CA ILE A 127 -10.37 8.37 -8.19
C ILE A 127 -11.44 9.28 -8.80
N GLU A 128 -12.46 8.71 -9.46
CA GLU A 128 -13.55 9.48 -10.07
C GLU A 128 -14.40 10.22 -9.03
N ALA A 129 -14.71 9.57 -7.89
CA ALA A 129 -15.43 10.23 -6.80
C ALA A 129 -14.72 11.50 -6.30
N ARG A 130 -13.38 11.56 -6.40
CA ARG A 130 -12.57 12.72 -5.98
C ARG A 130 -12.47 13.83 -7.03
N LYS A 131 -12.85 13.59 -8.28
CA LYS A 131 -12.86 14.62 -9.33
C LYS A 131 -14.10 15.51 -9.28
N ILE A 132 -15.16 15.04 -8.62
CA ILE A 132 -16.47 15.70 -8.55
C ILE A 132 -16.55 16.67 -7.35
N THR A 133 -15.61 16.56 -6.40
CA THR A 133 -15.48 17.45 -5.24
C THR A 133 -14.49 18.57 -5.53
#